data_AF-A0A971U6X9-F1
#
_entry.id   AF-A0A971U6X9-F1
#
_cell.length_a   1.000
_cell.length_b   1.000
_cell.length_c   1.000
_cell.angle_alpha   90.00
_cell.angle_beta   90.00
_cell.angle_gamma   90.00
#
_symmetry.space_group_name_H-M   'P 1'
#
loop_
_entity.id
_entity.type
_entity.pdbx_description
1 polymer ?
#
loop_
_entity_poly.entity_id
_entity_poly.type
_entity_poly.pdbx_seq_one_letter_code
_entity_poly.pdbx_strand_id
1 'polypeptide(L)'
;KGEITGPISWGLTIVDQERRPILHDQLLEDAVAKHLRLKAAWQERALAEICAQTILIVNEPYMASYGTPTLSKPADEIVPLFEEVFAGLQGLKGIQCSGTTDWALLMSTSADIVSFDAYDYVDTLAAVPEALTQFIARGGILAWGIVPAGGAARSESVDSLLGRMEAGLDLLASVGVPRELLVAQGMVAPSASLAALSVPLAETVLDLTQGVSAALQQRYPSEDLTSGANAQDTQEDT
;
A
#
# COMPACT_ATOMS: atom_id res chain seq x y z
N LYS A 1 7.86 -9.37 -7.63
CA LYS A 1 7.50 -8.01 -7.17
C LYS A 1 8.59 -7.04 -7.64
N GLY A 2 8.22 -5.94 -8.26
CA GLY A 2 9.08 -4.80 -8.58
C GLY A 2 8.81 -3.65 -7.62
N GLU A 3 9.74 -2.71 -7.57
CA GLU A 3 9.65 -1.56 -6.68
C GLU A 3 10.46 -0.40 -7.24
N ILE A 4 9.87 0.80 -7.19
CA ILE A 4 10.53 2.07 -7.55
C ILE A 4 10.18 3.15 -6.53
N THR A 5 11.01 4.18 -6.42
CA THR A 5 10.63 5.43 -5.77
C THR A 5 9.57 6.13 -6.61
N GLY A 6 8.55 6.69 -5.96
CA GLY A 6 7.47 7.40 -6.63
C GLY A 6 7.80 8.84 -7.01
N PRO A 7 6.95 9.45 -7.86
CA PRO A 7 7.18 10.77 -8.43
C PRO A 7 7.32 11.87 -7.39
N ILE A 8 6.59 11.80 -6.27
CA ILE A 8 6.61 12.84 -5.24
C ILE A 8 7.92 12.79 -4.47
N SER A 9 8.27 11.61 -3.95
CA SER A 9 9.49 11.42 -3.17
C SER A 9 10.75 11.63 -4.02
N TRP A 10 10.73 11.20 -5.28
CA TRP A 10 11.82 11.45 -6.22
C TRP A 10 11.95 12.93 -6.55
N GLY A 11 10.84 13.61 -6.88
CA GLY A 11 10.82 15.03 -7.20
C GLY A 11 11.22 15.94 -6.02
N LEU A 12 10.97 15.49 -4.79
CA LEU A 12 11.40 16.18 -3.57
C LEU A 12 12.89 15.94 -3.24
N THR A 13 13.47 14.84 -3.72
CA THR A 13 14.86 14.45 -3.43
C THR A 13 15.84 15.09 -4.41
N ILE A 14 15.48 15.20 -5.69
CA ILE A 14 16.31 15.85 -6.69
C ILE A 14 16.10 17.36 -6.64
N VAL A 15 17.19 18.12 -6.72
CA VAL A 15 17.17 19.59 -6.66
C VAL A 15 17.76 20.23 -7.90
N ASP A 16 17.31 21.44 -8.20
CA ASP A 16 17.88 22.32 -9.22
C ASP A 16 19.20 22.98 -8.77
N GLN A 17 19.72 23.91 -9.58
CA GLN A 17 20.99 24.61 -9.30
C GLN A 17 20.89 25.51 -8.05
N GLU A 18 19.68 25.96 -7.72
CA GLU A 18 19.35 26.77 -6.55
C GLU A 18 19.01 25.92 -5.32
N ARG A 19 19.17 24.59 -5.39
CA ARG A 19 18.85 23.61 -4.33
C ARG A 19 17.36 23.53 -3.99
N ARG A 20 16.49 23.89 -4.93
CA ARG A 20 15.04 23.74 -4.80
C ARG A 20 14.60 22.38 -5.35
N PRO A 21 13.70 21.66 -4.67
CA PRO A 21 13.20 20.41 -5.20
C PRO A 21 12.53 20.56 -6.56
N ILE A 22 12.83 19.64 -7.48
CA ILE A 22 12.32 19.69 -8.85
C ILE A 22 10.81 19.43 -8.96
N LEU A 23 10.19 18.92 -7.89
CA LEU A 23 8.72 18.80 -7.79
C LEU A 23 7.99 20.15 -7.93
N HIS A 24 8.69 21.27 -7.72
CA HIS A 24 8.09 22.60 -7.87
C HIS A 24 8.28 23.19 -9.28
N ASP A 25 8.92 22.46 -10.19
CA ASP A 25 9.06 22.82 -11.60
C ASP A 25 8.19 21.90 -12.46
N GLN A 26 7.17 22.49 -13.10
CA GLN A 26 6.16 21.76 -13.87
C GLN A 26 6.75 20.93 -15.01
N LEU A 27 7.85 21.38 -15.62
CA LEU A 27 8.50 20.63 -16.70
C LEU A 27 9.29 19.46 -16.13
N LEU A 28 10.00 19.67 -15.03
CA LEU A 28 10.84 18.63 -14.43
C LEU A 28 10.01 17.56 -13.72
N GLU A 29 8.90 17.91 -13.07
CA GLU A 29 8.02 16.91 -12.46
C GLU A 29 7.35 15.98 -13.50
N ASP A 30 6.91 16.54 -14.64
CA ASP A 30 6.35 15.77 -15.75
C ASP A 30 7.42 14.85 -16.36
N ALA A 31 8.63 15.37 -16.53
CA ALA A 31 9.76 14.57 -16.99
C ALA A 31 10.10 13.42 -16.01
N VAL A 32 10.03 13.67 -14.70
CA VAL A 32 10.22 12.64 -13.66
C VAL A 32 9.13 11.58 -13.75
N ALA A 33 7.86 11.95 -13.82
CA ALA A 33 6.77 10.99 -13.90
C ALA A 33 6.90 10.09 -15.13
N LYS A 34 7.21 10.67 -16.30
CA LYS A 34 7.47 9.92 -17.55
C LYS A 34 8.71 9.03 -17.46
N HIS A 35 9.79 9.51 -16.83
CA HIS A 35 10.97 8.69 -16.59
C HIS A 35 10.64 7.48 -15.71
N LEU A 36 9.92 7.70 -14.61
CA LEU A 36 9.49 6.64 -13.69
C LEU A 36 8.55 5.65 -14.36
N ARG A 37 7.63 6.12 -15.21
CA ARG A 37 6.80 5.26 -16.07
C ARG A 37 7.65 4.30 -16.91
N LEU A 38 8.65 4.83 -17.62
CA LEU A 38 9.52 4.02 -18.48
C LEU A 38 10.32 3.00 -17.66
N LYS A 39 10.84 3.42 -16.49
CA LYS A 39 11.57 2.55 -15.57
C LYS A 39 10.68 1.44 -15.00
N ALA A 40 9.47 1.79 -14.56
CA ALA A 40 8.48 0.86 -14.01
C ALA A 40 8.07 -0.17 -15.06
N ALA A 41 7.74 0.28 -16.28
CA ALA A 41 7.37 -0.59 -17.40
C ALA A 41 8.53 -1.53 -17.80
N TRP A 42 9.78 -1.06 -17.77
CA TRP A 42 10.93 -1.92 -18.02
C TRP A 42 11.08 -3.00 -16.93
N GLN A 43 10.96 -2.62 -15.66
CA GLN A 43 11.04 -3.57 -14.54
C GLN A 43 9.90 -4.59 -14.58
N GLU A 44 8.68 -4.16 -14.92
CA GLU A 44 7.54 -5.05 -15.10
C GLU A 44 7.77 -6.07 -16.21
N ARG A 45 8.27 -5.65 -17.39
CA ARG A 45 8.56 -6.58 -18.49
C ARG A 45 9.57 -7.66 -18.07
N ALA A 46 10.62 -7.27 -17.36
CA ALA A 46 11.61 -8.23 -16.83
C ALA A 46 10.99 -9.21 -15.82
N LEU A 47 10.03 -8.75 -14.99
CA LEU A 47 9.31 -9.62 -14.06
C LEU A 47 8.30 -10.54 -14.76
N ALA A 48 7.68 -10.06 -15.83
CA ALA A 48 6.70 -10.81 -16.62
C ALA A 48 7.31 -12.02 -17.34
N GLU A 49 8.63 -12.01 -17.59
CA GLU A 49 9.38 -13.17 -18.08
C GLU A 49 9.42 -14.33 -17.06
N ILE A 50 9.22 -14.04 -15.77
CA ILE A 50 9.28 -15.01 -14.67
C ILE A 50 7.86 -15.40 -14.19
N CYS A 51 6.96 -14.43 -14.06
CA CYS A 51 5.61 -14.64 -13.57
C CYS A 51 4.61 -13.74 -14.31
N ALA A 52 3.54 -14.33 -14.85
CA ALA A 52 2.53 -13.59 -15.62
C ALA A 52 1.83 -12.50 -14.81
N GLN A 53 1.57 -12.76 -13.51
CA GLN A 53 1.02 -11.75 -12.61
C GLN A 53 2.16 -10.99 -11.94
N THR A 54 2.45 -9.80 -12.46
CA THR A 54 3.43 -8.87 -11.88
C THR A 54 2.77 -7.97 -10.84
N ILE A 55 3.57 -7.58 -9.85
CA ILE A 55 3.21 -6.53 -8.87
C ILE A 55 4.34 -5.52 -8.91
N LEU A 56 4.02 -4.24 -9.08
CA LEU A 56 4.97 -3.13 -8.99
C LEU A 56 4.51 -2.12 -7.95
N ILE A 57 5.34 -1.87 -6.94
CA ILE A 57 5.06 -0.95 -5.85
C ILE A 57 5.81 0.38 -6.07
N VAL A 58 5.08 1.47 -5.97
CA VAL A 58 5.58 2.84 -5.99
C VAL A 58 5.74 3.31 -4.53
N ASN A 59 6.99 3.44 -4.10
CA ASN A 59 7.34 3.85 -2.74
C ASN A 59 7.35 5.37 -2.60
N GLU A 60 6.54 5.87 -1.68
CA GLU A 60 6.33 7.29 -1.44
C GLU A 60 6.51 7.71 0.03
N PRO A 61 7.72 7.57 0.60
CA PRO A 61 7.96 7.97 1.99
C PRO A 61 7.68 9.45 2.27
N TYR A 62 7.81 10.34 1.28
CA TYR A 62 7.54 11.78 1.48
C TYR A 62 6.07 12.18 1.35
N MET A 63 5.18 11.27 0.94
CA MET A 63 3.75 11.49 1.07
C MET A 63 3.33 11.62 2.54
N ALA A 64 4.13 11.10 3.49
CA ALA A 64 3.91 11.34 4.91
C ALA A 64 4.02 12.81 5.32
N SER A 65 4.61 13.67 4.47
CA SER A 65 4.68 15.12 4.67
C SER A 65 3.56 15.88 3.95
N TYR A 66 2.61 15.19 3.32
CA TYR A 66 1.49 15.81 2.62
C TYR A 66 0.66 16.69 3.57
N GLY A 67 0.30 17.90 3.12
CA GLY A 67 -0.38 18.90 3.95
C GLY A 67 0.54 19.71 4.87
N THR A 68 1.85 19.43 4.88
CA THR A 68 2.86 20.28 5.52
C THR A 68 3.47 21.26 4.52
N PRO A 69 4.18 22.32 4.95
CA PRO A 69 4.88 23.22 4.04
C PRO A 69 5.92 22.53 3.13
N THR A 70 6.42 21.35 3.52
CA THR A 70 7.37 20.56 2.73
C THR A 70 6.72 19.95 1.48
N LEU A 71 5.43 19.63 1.54
CA LEU A 71 4.65 19.10 0.42
C LEU A 71 3.31 19.82 0.36
N SER A 72 3.34 21.03 -0.21
CA SER A 72 2.19 21.93 -0.33
C SER A 72 1.43 21.80 -1.67
N LYS A 73 1.83 20.87 -2.53
CA LYS A 73 1.22 20.65 -3.85
C LYS A 73 -0.19 20.06 -3.67
N PRO A 74 -1.21 20.56 -4.37
CA PRO A 74 -2.58 20.09 -4.18
C PRO A 74 -2.80 18.70 -4.81
N ALA A 75 -3.85 18.01 -4.36
CA ALA A 75 -4.16 16.64 -4.77
C ALA A 75 -4.36 16.48 -6.29
N ASP A 76 -4.97 17.47 -6.94
CA ASP A 76 -5.25 17.50 -8.39
C ASP A 76 -3.98 17.65 -9.24
N GLU A 77 -2.86 18.05 -8.64
CA GLU A 77 -1.55 18.03 -9.28
C GLU A 77 -0.71 16.80 -8.91
N ILE A 78 -0.96 16.17 -7.75
CA ILE A 78 -0.26 14.96 -7.30
C ILE A 78 -0.79 13.70 -8.00
N VAL A 79 -2.11 13.53 -8.05
CA VAL A 79 -2.74 12.33 -8.62
C VAL A 79 -2.30 12.08 -10.07
N PRO A 80 -2.28 13.09 -10.97
CA PRO A 80 -1.81 12.88 -12.35
C PRO A 80 -0.38 12.35 -12.46
N LEU A 81 0.51 12.66 -11.50
CA LEU A 81 1.87 12.14 -11.51
C LEU A 81 1.90 10.64 -11.23
N PHE A 82 1.05 10.16 -10.31
CA PHE A 82 0.86 8.72 -10.09
C PHE A 82 0.26 8.05 -11.33
N GLU A 83 -0.78 8.65 -11.91
CA GLU A 83 -1.44 8.12 -13.09
C GLU A 83 -0.49 8.00 -14.29
N GLU A 84 0.41 8.97 -14.50
CA GLU A 84 1.42 8.87 -15.55
C GLU A 84 2.35 7.67 -15.33
N VAL A 85 2.81 7.43 -14.10
CA VAL A 85 3.63 6.25 -13.78
C VAL A 85 2.83 4.96 -14.02
N PHE A 86 1.59 4.92 -13.54
CA PHE A 86 0.69 3.77 -13.64
C PHE A 86 0.24 3.44 -15.06
N ALA A 87 0.20 4.42 -15.95
CA ALA A 87 -0.10 4.23 -17.37
C ALA A 87 0.98 3.42 -18.13
N GLY A 88 2.12 3.15 -17.50
CA GLY A 88 3.16 2.26 -18.03
C GLY A 88 3.00 0.79 -17.65
N LEU A 89 2.07 0.47 -16.73
CA LEU A 89 1.97 -0.83 -16.08
C LEU A 89 0.72 -1.59 -16.51
N GLN A 90 0.86 -2.91 -16.66
CA GLN A 90 -0.24 -3.82 -17.03
C GLN A 90 -0.64 -4.79 -15.91
N GLY A 91 0.29 -5.13 -15.02
CA GLY A 91 0.01 -5.91 -13.82
C GLY A 91 -0.50 -5.05 -12.67
N LEU A 92 -0.51 -5.65 -11.47
CA LEU A 92 -0.97 -4.98 -10.27
C LEU A 92 -0.02 -3.84 -9.90
N LYS A 93 -0.57 -2.66 -9.71
CA LYS A 93 0.17 -1.47 -9.30
C LYS A 93 -0.18 -1.10 -7.87
N GLY A 94 0.82 -0.85 -7.05
CA GLY A 94 0.61 -0.51 -5.65
C GLY A 94 1.34 0.75 -5.23
N ILE A 95 0.89 1.34 -4.14
CA ILE A 95 1.55 2.45 -3.45
C ILE A 95 1.93 1.98 -2.05
N GLN A 96 3.14 2.33 -1.63
CA GLN A 96 3.57 2.15 -0.24
C GLN A 96 4.01 3.50 0.31
N CYS A 97 3.45 3.90 1.46
CA CYS A 97 3.89 5.06 2.22
C CYS A 97 4.31 4.61 3.61
N SER A 98 5.45 5.12 4.10
CA SER A 98 5.90 4.84 5.47
C SER A 98 5.31 5.88 6.42
N GLY A 99 4.64 5.44 7.49
CA GLY A 99 3.99 6.32 8.46
C GLY A 99 2.59 6.77 8.04
N THR A 100 2.18 7.94 8.50
CA THR A 100 0.84 8.51 8.26
C THR A 100 0.81 9.36 7.01
N THR A 101 -0.24 9.30 6.20
CA THR A 101 -0.48 10.17 5.04
C THR A 101 -1.97 10.43 4.87
N ASP A 102 -2.35 11.31 3.94
CA ASP A 102 -3.71 11.36 3.43
C ASP A 102 -3.98 10.11 2.57
N TRP A 103 -4.55 9.08 3.20
CA TRP A 103 -4.89 7.82 2.54
C TRP A 103 -6.02 7.99 1.53
N ALA A 104 -6.92 8.97 1.72
CA ALA A 104 -7.99 9.22 0.76
C ALA A 104 -7.41 9.65 -0.59
N LEU A 105 -6.38 10.50 -0.58
CA LEU A 105 -5.65 10.88 -1.79
C LEU A 105 -5.03 9.66 -2.49
N LEU A 106 -4.27 8.83 -1.77
CA LEU A 106 -3.61 7.67 -2.39
C LEU A 106 -4.62 6.64 -2.91
N MET A 107 -5.72 6.42 -2.18
CA MET A 107 -6.82 5.55 -2.59
C MET A 107 -7.64 6.13 -3.74
N SER A 108 -7.55 7.43 -4.04
CA SER A 108 -8.22 8.04 -5.19
C SER A 108 -7.51 7.76 -6.53
N THR A 109 -6.26 7.31 -6.49
CA THR A 109 -5.49 6.90 -7.68
C THR A 109 -5.99 5.57 -8.25
N SER A 110 -5.49 5.19 -9.43
CA SER A 110 -5.72 3.87 -10.04
C SER A 110 -4.91 2.73 -9.40
N ALA A 111 -4.32 2.93 -8.22
CA ALA A 111 -3.64 1.86 -7.49
C ALA A 111 -4.60 0.69 -7.17
N ASP A 112 -4.09 -0.52 -7.39
CA ASP A 112 -4.74 -1.78 -7.02
C ASP A 112 -4.38 -2.20 -5.60
N ILE A 113 -3.19 -1.81 -5.11
CA ILE A 113 -2.68 -2.19 -3.78
C ILE A 113 -2.28 -0.94 -2.99
N VAL A 114 -2.76 -0.81 -1.76
CA VAL A 114 -2.25 0.18 -0.79
C VAL A 114 -1.55 -0.56 0.34
N SER A 115 -0.24 -0.31 0.48
CA SER A 115 0.57 -0.83 1.59
C SER A 115 0.77 0.26 2.64
N PHE A 116 0.37 -0.05 3.86
CA PHE A 116 0.38 0.87 4.98
C PHE A 116 0.92 0.19 6.24
N ASP A 117 1.42 1.00 7.18
CA ASP A 117 1.87 0.52 8.47
C ASP A 117 0.67 0.27 9.38
N ALA A 118 0.18 -0.97 9.36
CA ALA A 118 -0.93 -1.39 10.20
C ALA A 118 -0.52 -1.63 11.66
N TYR A 119 0.78 -1.81 11.93
CA TYR A 119 1.27 -2.10 13.27
C TYR A 119 1.12 -0.89 14.19
N ASP A 120 1.45 0.30 13.69
CA ASP A 120 1.40 1.55 14.45
C ASP A 120 0.26 2.50 14.03
N TYR A 121 -0.30 2.38 12.81
CA TYR A 121 -1.14 3.43 12.22
C TYR A 121 -2.45 2.94 11.56
N VAL A 122 -3.04 1.83 12.01
CA VAL A 122 -4.31 1.32 11.46
C VAL A 122 -5.48 2.31 11.58
N ASP A 123 -5.47 3.15 12.61
CA ASP A 123 -6.46 4.20 12.86
C ASP A 123 -6.49 5.27 11.76
N THR A 124 -5.36 5.50 11.08
CA THR A 124 -5.28 6.48 9.98
C THR A 124 -6.12 6.08 8.76
N LEU A 125 -6.32 4.78 8.51
CA LEU A 125 -7.24 4.31 7.47
C LEU A 125 -8.69 4.42 7.94
N ALA A 126 -8.95 4.13 9.23
CA ALA A 126 -10.28 4.26 9.82
C ALA A 126 -10.80 5.71 9.78
N ALA A 127 -9.90 6.69 9.72
CA ALA A 127 -10.23 8.10 9.61
C ALA A 127 -10.75 8.53 8.21
N VAL A 128 -10.63 7.66 7.19
CA VAL A 128 -11.09 7.94 5.81
C VAL A 128 -12.07 6.87 5.29
N PRO A 129 -13.18 6.60 6.00
CA PRO A 129 -14.04 5.44 5.74
C PRO A 129 -14.68 5.46 4.35
N GLU A 130 -15.01 6.63 3.82
CA GLU A 130 -15.60 6.79 2.48
C GLU A 130 -14.60 6.35 1.39
N ALA A 131 -13.37 6.87 1.45
CA ALA A 131 -12.33 6.53 0.47
C ALA A 131 -11.92 5.05 0.59
N LEU A 132 -11.82 4.54 1.82
CA LEU A 132 -11.53 3.13 2.07
C LEU A 132 -12.64 2.21 1.51
N THR A 133 -13.91 2.56 1.75
CA THR A 133 -15.05 1.78 1.21
C THR A 133 -15.02 1.77 -0.32
N GLN A 134 -14.77 2.91 -0.96
CA GLN A 134 -14.65 2.99 -2.42
C GLN A 134 -13.46 2.19 -2.96
N PHE A 135 -12.33 2.20 -2.24
CA PHE A 135 -11.14 1.43 -2.59
C PHE A 135 -11.42 -0.07 -2.58
N ILE A 136 -12.00 -0.59 -1.51
CA ILE A 136 -12.37 -2.01 -1.39
C ILE A 136 -13.48 -2.40 -2.39
N ALA A 137 -14.48 -1.54 -2.58
CA ALA A 137 -15.60 -1.81 -3.49
C ALA A 137 -15.16 -1.98 -4.96
N ARG A 138 -14.09 -1.30 -5.38
CA ARG A 138 -13.51 -1.47 -6.73
C ARG A 138 -12.48 -2.62 -6.83
N GLY A 139 -12.31 -3.41 -5.77
CA GLY A 139 -11.38 -4.54 -5.71
C GLY A 139 -9.96 -4.19 -5.24
N GLY A 140 -9.78 -3.05 -4.58
CA GLY A 140 -8.49 -2.62 -4.05
C GLY A 140 -8.01 -3.51 -2.89
N ILE A 141 -6.71 -3.80 -2.87
CA ILE A 141 -6.08 -4.72 -1.91
C ILE A 141 -5.33 -3.92 -0.85
N LEU A 142 -5.56 -4.25 0.41
CA LEU A 142 -4.80 -3.70 1.54
C LEU A 142 -3.62 -4.61 1.87
N ALA A 143 -2.40 -4.11 1.72
CA ALA A 143 -1.21 -4.77 2.24
C ALA A 143 -0.95 -4.28 3.67
N TRP A 144 -1.41 -5.10 4.62
CA TRP A 144 -1.31 -4.91 6.06
C TRP A 144 0.14 -5.07 6.51
N GLY A 145 0.84 -3.94 6.65
CA GLY A 145 2.16 -3.84 7.27
C GLY A 145 2.09 -4.10 8.78
N ILE A 146 1.68 -5.29 9.17
CA ILE A 146 1.36 -5.65 10.56
C ILE A 146 2.59 -6.16 11.32
N VAL A 147 3.65 -6.60 10.65
CA VAL A 147 4.87 -7.08 11.34
C VAL A 147 5.87 -5.92 11.44
N PRO A 148 6.27 -5.49 12.65
CA PRO A 148 7.09 -4.31 12.81
C PRO A 148 8.49 -4.51 12.19
N ALA A 149 8.87 -3.64 11.25
CA ALA A 149 10.17 -3.66 10.59
C ALA A 149 11.29 -3.05 11.46
N GLY A 150 11.47 -3.56 12.68
CA GLY A 150 12.44 -2.99 13.65
C GLY A 150 12.61 -3.83 14.91
N GLY A 151 13.22 -3.23 15.94
CA GLY A 151 13.53 -3.93 17.20
C GLY A 151 12.31 -4.51 17.91
N ALA A 152 11.12 -3.93 17.72
CA ALA A 152 9.86 -4.42 18.28
C ALA A 152 9.54 -5.86 17.85
N ALA A 153 10.00 -6.30 16.66
CA ALA A 153 9.79 -7.67 16.18
C ALA A 153 10.35 -8.74 17.13
N ARG A 154 11.36 -8.40 17.94
CA ARG A 154 11.96 -9.35 18.90
C ARG A 154 11.03 -9.69 20.07
N SER A 155 10.05 -8.84 20.32
CA SER A 155 9.09 -8.99 21.43
C SER A 155 7.71 -9.46 20.95
N GLU A 156 7.52 -9.58 19.64
CA GLU A 156 6.26 -10.02 19.03
C GLU A 156 6.29 -11.53 18.76
N SER A 157 5.11 -12.13 18.76
CA SER A 157 4.85 -13.50 18.32
C SER A 157 3.77 -13.51 17.25
N VAL A 158 3.57 -14.65 16.59
CA VAL A 158 2.46 -14.80 15.64
C VAL A 158 1.11 -14.51 16.32
N ASP A 159 0.89 -15.01 17.53
CA ASP A 159 -0.36 -14.81 18.28
C ASP A 159 -0.62 -13.34 18.64
N SER A 160 0.42 -12.61 19.07
CA SER A 160 0.26 -11.19 19.41
C SER A 160 -0.05 -10.35 18.17
N LEU A 161 0.61 -10.65 17.05
CA LEU A 161 0.38 -9.98 15.77
C LEU A 161 -1.00 -10.33 15.18
N LEU A 162 -1.47 -11.56 15.34
CA LEU A 162 -2.84 -11.93 14.97
C LEU A 162 -3.87 -11.18 15.82
N GLY A 163 -3.66 -11.06 17.13
CA GLY A 163 -4.52 -10.27 18.00
C GLY A 163 -4.63 -8.81 17.53
N ARG A 164 -3.50 -8.21 17.13
CA ARG A 164 -3.48 -6.86 16.54
C ARG A 164 -4.19 -6.80 15.19
N MET A 165 -3.95 -7.77 14.31
CA MET A 165 -4.61 -7.86 13.00
C MET A 165 -6.13 -7.93 13.15
N GLU A 166 -6.63 -8.78 14.04
CA GLU A 166 -8.06 -8.96 14.31
C GLU A 166 -8.70 -7.66 14.83
N ALA A 167 -8.04 -6.96 15.74
CA ALA A 167 -8.48 -5.67 16.25
C ALA A 167 -8.48 -4.60 15.15
N GLY A 168 -7.50 -4.61 14.25
CA GLY A 168 -7.46 -3.74 13.08
C GLY A 168 -8.61 -4.01 12.11
N LEU A 169 -8.90 -5.28 11.83
CA LEU A 169 -10.05 -5.70 11.03
C LEU A 169 -11.39 -5.26 11.67
N ASP A 170 -11.54 -5.43 12.98
CA ASP A 170 -12.73 -4.96 13.70
C ASP A 170 -12.88 -3.44 13.66
N LEU A 171 -11.78 -2.71 13.77
CA LEU A 171 -11.79 -1.25 13.67
C LEU A 171 -12.27 -0.80 12.29
N LEU A 172 -11.69 -1.34 11.21
CA LEU A 172 -12.10 -0.99 9.85
C LEU A 172 -13.54 -1.44 9.55
N ALA A 173 -13.97 -2.57 10.13
CA ALA A 173 -15.36 -3.00 10.03
C ALA A 173 -16.34 -2.08 10.75
N SER A 174 -15.96 -1.54 11.91
CA SER A 174 -16.79 -0.61 12.67
C SER A 174 -17.08 0.70 11.94
N VAL A 175 -16.23 1.07 10.97
CA VAL A 175 -16.40 2.27 10.14
C VAL A 175 -17.06 1.99 8.78
N GLY A 176 -17.57 0.78 8.56
CA GLY A 176 -18.48 0.45 7.46
C GLY A 176 -17.95 -0.48 6.38
N VAL A 177 -16.72 -0.99 6.50
CA VAL A 177 -16.15 -1.91 5.50
C VAL A 177 -16.39 -3.37 5.88
N PRO A 178 -17.04 -4.19 5.05
CA PRO A 178 -17.29 -5.60 5.40
C PRO A 178 -15.98 -6.34 5.74
N ARG A 179 -15.98 -7.00 6.90
CA ARG A 179 -14.81 -7.73 7.41
C ARG A 179 -14.34 -8.81 6.44
N GLU A 180 -15.29 -9.47 5.80
CA GLU A 180 -15.05 -10.54 4.83
C GLU A 180 -14.27 -10.01 3.62
N LEU A 181 -14.58 -8.78 3.17
CA LEU A 181 -13.84 -8.13 2.09
C LEU A 181 -12.44 -7.70 2.54
N LEU A 182 -12.29 -7.18 3.76
CA LEU A 182 -10.97 -6.81 4.30
C LEU A 182 -10.02 -8.01 4.40
N VAL A 183 -10.56 -9.18 4.74
CA VAL A 183 -9.81 -10.44 4.77
C VAL A 183 -9.52 -10.95 3.36
N ALA A 184 -10.52 -10.99 2.48
CA ALA A 184 -10.37 -11.49 1.12
C ALA A 184 -9.46 -10.62 0.25
N GLN A 185 -9.46 -9.31 0.48
CA GLN A 185 -8.65 -8.31 -0.22
C GLN A 185 -7.45 -7.86 0.64
N GLY A 186 -6.93 -8.76 1.47
CA GLY A 186 -5.80 -8.51 2.36
C GLY A 186 -4.51 -9.20 1.91
N MET A 187 -3.38 -8.52 2.06
CA MET A 187 -2.03 -9.11 2.05
C MET A 187 -1.34 -8.83 3.38
N VAL A 188 -0.47 -9.74 3.83
CA VAL A 188 0.37 -9.54 5.02
C VAL A 188 1.76 -9.09 4.58
N ALA A 189 2.28 -8.04 5.22
CA ALA A 189 3.60 -7.50 4.93
C ALA A 189 4.31 -7.02 6.22
N PRO A 190 5.64 -6.82 6.17
CA PRO A 190 6.32 -5.99 7.14
C PRO A 190 5.83 -4.54 7.08
N SER A 191 5.89 -3.82 8.20
CA SER A 191 5.42 -2.43 8.32
C SER A 191 6.25 -1.42 7.53
N ALA A 192 7.51 -1.75 7.24
CA ALA A 192 8.40 -0.93 6.44
C ALA A 192 9.52 -1.77 5.78
N SER A 193 10.43 -1.10 5.08
CA SER A 193 11.60 -1.73 4.46
C SER A 193 12.54 -2.34 5.52
N LEU A 194 13.08 -3.52 5.19
CA LEU A 194 14.06 -4.22 6.03
C LEU A 194 15.51 -3.85 5.70
N ALA A 195 15.73 -2.94 4.74
CA ALA A 195 17.05 -2.64 4.18
C ALA A 195 18.09 -2.16 5.22
N ALA A 196 17.64 -1.51 6.29
CA ALA A 196 18.50 -1.00 7.36
C ALA A 196 18.74 -2.01 8.50
N LEU A 197 18.12 -3.20 8.45
CA LEU A 197 18.19 -4.17 9.54
C LEU A 197 19.36 -5.15 9.35
N SER A 198 19.86 -5.69 10.46
CA SER A 198 20.78 -6.83 10.41
C SER A 198 20.07 -8.05 9.84
N VAL A 199 20.79 -8.91 9.10
CA VAL A 199 20.25 -10.15 8.53
C VAL A 199 19.42 -10.99 9.54
N PRO A 200 19.90 -11.26 10.77
CA PRO A 200 19.11 -12.06 11.72
C PRO A 200 17.79 -11.42 12.14
N LEU A 201 17.75 -10.09 12.19
CA LEU A 201 16.51 -9.37 12.51
C LEU A 201 15.56 -9.35 11.31
N ALA A 202 16.09 -9.20 10.09
CA ALA A 202 15.28 -9.31 8.89
C ALA A 202 14.67 -10.71 8.73
N GLU A 203 15.43 -11.77 9.01
CA GLU A 203 14.92 -13.16 9.05
C GLU A 203 13.79 -13.31 10.07
N THR A 204 13.97 -12.79 11.30
CA THR A 204 12.92 -12.80 12.33
C THR A 204 11.63 -12.13 11.84
N VAL A 205 11.73 -10.97 11.18
CA VAL A 205 10.57 -10.25 10.64
C VAL A 205 9.89 -11.05 9.52
N LEU A 206 10.65 -11.68 8.64
CA LEU A 206 10.11 -12.50 7.54
C LEU A 206 9.44 -13.78 8.06
N ASP A 207 10.03 -14.44 9.07
CA ASP A 207 9.44 -15.62 9.71
C ASP A 207 8.11 -15.28 10.40
N LEU A 208 8.04 -14.15 11.12
CA LEU A 208 6.79 -13.66 11.70
C LEU A 208 5.76 -13.33 10.62
N THR A 209 6.17 -12.68 9.53
CA THR A 209 5.29 -12.34 8.40
C THR A 209 4.69 -13.61 7.78
N GLN A 210 5.52 -14.63 7.56
CA GLN A 210 5.06 -15.93 7.07
C GLN A 210 4.10 -16.61 8.05
N GLY A 211 4.45 -16.61 9.35
CA GLY A 211 3.63 -17.21 10.39
C GLY A 211 2.24 -16.58 10.51
N VAL A 212 2.17 -15.24 10.50
CA VAL A 212 0.91 -14.49 10.51
C VAL A 212 0.08 -14.80 9.26
N SER A 213 0.70 -14.79 8.08
CA SER A 213 0.01 -15.15 6.83
C SER A 213 -0.57 -16.57 6.88
N ALA A 214 0.19 -17.55 7.36
CA ALA A 214 -0.26 -18.94 7.45
C ALA A 214 -1.42 -19.09 8.44
N ALA A 215 -1.35 -18.44 9.59
CA ALA A 215 -2.41 -18.50 10.59
C ALA A 215 -3.70 -17.83 10.13
N LEU A 216 -3.62 -16.71 9.40
CA LEU A 216 -4.79 -16.08 8.79
C LEU A 216 -5.43 -16.98 7.73
N GLN A 217 -4.64 -17.64 6.88
CA GLN A 217 -5.16 -18.58 5.88
C GLN A 217 -5.84 -19.79 6.52
N GLN A 218 -5.34 -20.28 7.67
CA GLN A 218 -6.00 -21.35 8.43
C GLN A 218 -7.32 -20.90 9.04
N ARG A 219 -7.38 -19.64 9.51
CA ARG A 219 -8.56 -19.06 10.14
C ARG A 219 -9.64 -18.65 9.15
N TYR A 220 -9.22 -18.24 7.95
CA TYR A 220 -10.08 -17.78 6.86
C TYR A 220 -9.79 -18.55 5.57
N PRO A 221 -10.28 -19.80 5.46
CA PRO A 221 -10.08 -20.61 4.26
C PRO A 221 -10.70 -19.95 3.03
N SER A 222 -10.04 -20.05 1.87
CA SER A 222 -10.49 -19.39 0.64
C SER A 222 -11.87 -19.83 0.14
N GLU A 223 -12.34 -21.03 0.51
CA GLU A 223 -13.67 -21.55 0.17
C GLU A 223 -14.81 -20.79 0.87
N ASP A 224 -14.55 -20.25 2.06
CA ASP A 224 -15.54 -19.51 2.85
C ASP A 224 -15.69 -18.05 2.36
N LEU A 225 -14.63 -17.49 1.76
CA LEU A 225 -14.60 -16.09 1.32
C LEU A 225 -15.39 -15.84 0.02
N THR A 226 -15.50 -16.83 -0.87
CA THR A 226 -16.30 -16.73 -2.11
C THR A 226 -17.81 -16.85 -1.88
N SER A 227 -18.22 -17.44 -0.75
CA SER A 227 -19.62 -17.73 -0.43
C SER A 227 -20.36 -16.49 0.11
N GLY A 228 -19.65 -15.59 0.80
CA GLY A 228 -20.22 -14.36 1.37
C GLY A 228 -20.42 -13.23 0.36
N ALA A 229 -19.59 -13.16 -0.70
CA ALA A 229 -19.67 -12.11 -1.71
C ALA A 229 -20.89 -12.24 -2.66
N ASN A 230 -21.37 -13.46 -2.90
CA ASN A 230 -22.53 -13.72 -3.78
C ASN A 230 -23.89 -13.64 -3.07
N ALA A 231 -23.93 -13.51 -1.74
CA ALA A 231 -25.17 -13.54 -0.97
C ALA A 231 -25.88 -12.17 -0.89
N GLN A 232 -25.26 -11.10 -1.37
CA GLN A 232 -25.84 -9.74 -1.35
C GLN A 232 -26.61 -9.35 -2.62
N ASP A 233 -26.62 -10.20 -3.66
CA ASP A 233 -27.25 -9.90 -4.96
C ASP A 233 -28.64 -10.52 -5.17
N THR A 234 -29.27 -11.09 -4.14
CA THR A 234 -30.57 -11.82 -4.30
C THR A 234 -31.74 -11.31 -3.45
N GLN A 235 -31.67 -10.08 -2.92
CA GLN A 235 -32.73 -9.55 -2.05
C GLN A 235 -33.23 -8.15 -2.43
N GLU A 236 -33.48 -7.89 -3.71
CA GLU A 236 -34.37 -6.82 -4.18
C GLU A 236 -35.12 -7.31 -5.44
N ASP A 237 -36.13 -8.16 -5.23
CA ASP A 237 -37.31 -8.26 -6.10
C ASP A 237 -38.32 -9.22 -5.46
N THR A 238 -39.24 -8.68 -4.66
CA THR A 238 -40.58 -9.24 -4.42
C THR A 238 -41.52 -8.20 -3.81
#